data_AF-A0A9P5EKF6-F1
#
_entry.id   AF-A0A9P5EKF6-F1
#
_cell.length_a   1.000
_cell.length_b   1.000
_cell.length_c   1.000
_cell.angle_alpha   90.00
_cell.angle_beta   90.00
_cell.angle_gamma   90.00
#
_symmetry.space_group_name_H-M   'P 1'
#
loop_
_entity.id
_entity.type
_entity.pdbx_description
1 polymer ?
#
loop_
_entity_poly.entity_id
_entity_poly.type
_entity_poly.pdbx_seq_one_letter_code
_entity_poly.pdbx_strand_id
1 'polypeptide(L)'
;MSIIAEAGNGRTNITQEEAATLVQRLCDWLQTLPESLHLYDASGIRRPFYRPASDLHIIYFVTIILLQLLDGKGTRPSIAASSLTAASCISRLYEEIHYREETAHLIAIHGYFLMVAAVPLICFPYQSRDDEVTRDEELKIICDVLGKMRSRYGGSDLVLRKIRQLQKDTDSRGGQSGHDSRSGVPEQHALWATRSISERLNDLFAFPPSFCPHMNMPEAEMNPTEGAGRDWLSQIEYFPDFLSENGLNLTDMLALDYNLLEMPNDSSVGF
;
A
#
# COMPACT_ATOMS: atom_id res chain seq x y z
N MET A 1 -0.49 6.68 -11.80
CA MET A 1 -0.15 5.35 -12.39
C MET A 1 1.00 5.42 -13.38
N SER A 2 0.87 5.82 -14.65
CA SER A 2 1.97 5.68 -15.66
C SER A 2 3.36 6.12 -15.17
N ILE A 3 3.54 7.39 -14.77
CA ILE A 3 4.80 7.94 -14.23
C ILE A 3 5.36 7.13 -13.04
N ILE A 4 4.48 6.64 -12.16
CA ILE A 4 4.82 5.83 -10.98
C ILE A 4 5.28 4.43 -11.40
N ALA A 5 4.69 3.84 -12.45
CA ALA A 5 5.13 2.57 -13.01
C ALA A 5 6.45 2.68 -13.79
N GLU A 6 6.63 3.78 -14.54
CA GLU A 6 7.85 4.09 -15.29
C GLU A 6 9.05 4.33 -14.34
N ALA A 7 8.83 5.06 -13.25
CA ALA A 7 9.80 5.22 -12.17
C ALA A 7 10.00 3.94 -11.34
N GLY A 8 8.95 3.12 -11.20
CA GLY A 8 9.04 1.74 -10.70
C GLY A 8 10.09 0.94 -11.46
N ASN A 9 9.95 0.89 -12.79
CA ASN A 9 10.85 0.21 -13.72
C ASN A 9 12.20 0.94 -13.95
N GLY A 10 12.54 1.97 -13.16
CA GLY A 10 13.82 2.68 -13.24
C GLY A 10 14.06 3.49 -14.52
N ARG A 11 13.00 3.77 -15.31
CA ARG A 11 13.10 4.51 -16.58
C ARG A 11 13.13 6.02 -16.39
N THR A 12 12.64 6.51 -15.25
CA THR A 12 12.59 7.92 -14.86
C THR A 12 12.88 8.07 -13.37
N ASN A 13 13.70 9.05 -13.00
CA ASN A 13 13.86 9.46 -11.60
C ASN A 13 12.85 10.56 -11.33
N ILE A 14 11.89 10.34 -10.42
CA ILE A 14 10.91 11.36 -10.05
C ILE A 14 11.60 12.49 -9.28
N THR A 15 11.33 13.73 -9.68
CA THR A 15 11.75 14.94 -9.00
C THR A 15 10.76 15.39 -7.92
N GLN A 16 11.20 16.23 -6.99
CA GLN A 16 10.32 16.80 -5.96
C GLN A 16 9.17 17.64 -6.56
N GLU A 17 9.37 18.29 -7.71
CA GLU A 17 8.34 19.08 -8.38
C GLU A 17 7.26 18.20 -9.01
N GLU A 18 7.65 17.11 -9.68
CA GLU A 18 6.71 16.09 -10.19
C GLU A 18 5.95 15.41 -9.04
N ALA A 19 6.61 15.18 -7.90
CA ALA A 19 5.98 14.59 -6.72
C ALA A 19 4.96 15.51 -6.06
N ALA A 20 5.30 16.79 -5.85
CA ALA A 20 4.36 17.80 -5.37
C ALA A 20 3.17 17.94 -6.34
N THR A 21 3.42 17.86 -7.65
CA THR A 21 2.38 17.83 -8.69
C THR A 21 1.49 16.58 -8.59
N LEU A 22 2.06 15.40 -8.33
CA LEU A 22 1.30 14.15 -8.14
C LEU A 22 0.46 14.18 -6.85
N VAL A 23 1.00 14.73 -5.76
CA VAL A 23 0.27 14.91 -4.49
C VAL A 23 -0.85 15.94 -4.63
N GLN A 24 -0.60 17.10 -5.26
CA GLN A 24 -1.64 18.08 -5.56
C GLN A 24 -2.78 17.44 -6.36
N ARG A 25 -2.46 16.66 -7.41
CA ARG A 25 -3.45 15.95 -8.23
C ARG A 25 -4.23 14.88 -7.47
N LEU A 26 -3.68 14.28 -6.41
CA LEU A 26 -4.40 13.36 -5.52
C LEU A 26 -5.39 14.14 -4.63
N CYS A 27 -4.97 15.29 -4.09
CA CYS A 27 -5.85 16.19 -3.33
C CYS A 27 -6.99 16.72 -4.20
N ASP A 28 -6.67 17.25 -5.40
CA ASP A 28 -7.64 17.77 -6.37
C ASP A 28 -8.64 16.68 -6.78
N TRP A 29 -8.16 15.45 -7.01
CA TRP A 29 -9.00 14.32 -7.36
C TRP A 29 -10.00 13.98 -6.24
N LEU A 30 -9.58 13.98 -4.98
CA LEU A 30 -10.46 13.71 -3.84
C LEU A 30 -11.48 14.85 -3.65
N GLN A 31 -11.08 16.11 -3.84
CA GLN A 31 -11.94 17.29 -3.70
C GLN A 31 -12.93 17.49 -4.86
N THR A 32 -12.62 16.99 -6.05
CA THR A 32 -13.48 17.10 -7.26
C THR A 32 -14.31 15.86 -7.55
N LEU A 33 -14.28 14.86 -6.67
CA LEU A 33 -14.97 13.59 -6.87
C LEU A 33 -16.51 13.77 -6.80
N PRO A 34 -17.29 13.18 -7.72
CA PRO A 34 -18.75 13.19 -7.64
C PRO A 34 -19.28 12.61 -6.34
N GLU A 35 -20.33 13.20 -5.78
CA GLU A 35 -20.87 12.86 -4.45
C GLU A 35 -21.23 11.37 -4.30
N SER A 36 -21.67 10.73 -5.38
CA SER A 36 -22.00 9.30 -5.46
C SER A 36 -20.79 8.35 -5.38
N LEU A 37 -19.57 8.87 -5.45
CA LEU A 37 -18.32 8.11 -5.39
C LEU A 37 -17.53 8.34 -4.09
N HIS A 38 -17.90 9.33 -3.27
CA HIS A 38 -17.32 9.49 -1.93
C HIS A 38 -17.64 8.28 -1.03
N LEU A 39 -16.71 7.89 -0.16
CA LEU A 39 -16.98 6.88 0.88
C LEU A 39 -17.91 7.41 1.98
N TYR A 40 -17.85 8.71 2.27
CA TYR A 40 -18.57 9.37 3.35
C TYR A 40 -19.42 10.53 2.82
N ASP A 41 -20.39 10.99 3.62
CA ASP A 41 -21.10 12.24 3.36
C ASP A 41 -20.47 13.44 4.09
N ALA A 42 -20.99 14.64 3.84
CA ALA A 42 -20.50 15.88 4.43
C ALA A 42 -20.71 15.97 5.96
N SER A 43 -21.41 15.02 6.57
CA SER A 43 -21.53 14.86 8.03
C SER A 43 -20.62 13.76 8.61
N GLY A 44 -19.81 13.12 7.76
CA GLY A 44 -18.90 12.03 8.14
C GLY A 44 -19.58 10.67 8.29
N ILE A 45 -20.81 10.49 7.79
CA ILE A 45 -21.49 9.19 7.83
C ILE A 45 -21.08 8.36 6.61
N ARG A 46 -20.77 7.07 6.83
CA ARG A 46 -20.41 6.11 5.77
C ARG A 46 -21.60 5.94 4.82
N ARG A 47 -21.40 6.27 3.54
CA ARG A 47 -22.42 6.06 2.49
C ARG A 47 -22.67 4.57 2.25
N PRO A 48 -23.84 4.17 1.73
CA PRO A 48 -24.11 2.79 1.34
C PRO A 48 -23.00 2.22 0.46
N PHE A 49 -22.69 0.93 0.65
CA PHE A 49 -21.64 0.27 -0.11
C PHE A 49 -21.90 0.32 -1.62
N TYR A 50 -20.92 0.85 -2.34
CA TYR A 50 -20.89 0.85 -3.79
C TYR A 50 -19.49 0.41 -4.22
N ARG A 51 -19.38 -0.83 -4.71
CA ARG A 51 -18.10 -1.49 -5.01
C ARG A 51 -17.13 -0.63 -5.85
N PRO A 52 -17.56 0.07 -6.92
CA PRO A 52 -16.67 0.96 -7.67
C PRO A 52 -16.11 2.14 -6.86
N ALA A 53 -16.82 2.66 -5.86
CA ALA A 53 -16.28 3.70 -4.96
C ALA A 53 -15.18 3.12 -4.06
N SER A 54 -15.36 1.91 -3.54
CA SER A 54 -14.32 1.21 -2.75
C SER A 54 -13.09 0.88 -3.59
N ASP A 55 -13.26 0.30 -4.79
CA ASP A 55 -12.15 -0.04 -5.69
C ASP A 55 -11.35 1.21 -6.11
N LEU A 56 -12.05 2.32 -6.37
CA LEU A 56 -11.46 3.61 -6.70
C LEU A 56 -10.63 4.20 -5.54
N HIS A 57 -11.11 4.09 -4.30
CA HIS A 57 -10.36 4.51 -3.11
C HIS A 57 -9.18 3.56 -2.79
N ILE A 58 -9.30 2.26 -3.06
CA ILE A 58 -8.17 1.33 -2.96
C ILE A 58 -7.05 1.76 -3.92
N ILE A 59 -7.36 2.13 -5.17
CA ILE A 59 -6.38 2.64 -6.14
C ILE A 59 -5.73 3.94 -5.65
N TYR A 60 -6.51 4.85 -5.06
CA TYR A 60 -6.02 6.08 -4.45
C TYR A 60 -4.99 5.81 -3.35
N PHE A 61 -5.33 5.01 -2.34
CA PHE A 61 -4.43 4.67 -1.24
C PHE A 61 -3.19 3.89 -1.69
N VAL A 62 -3.34 2.96 -2.65
CA VAL A 62 -2.20 2.27 -3.28
C VAL A 62 -1.27 3.27 -3.97
N THR A 63 -1.81 4.32 -4.59
CA THR A 63 -1.00 5.36 -5.24
C THR A 63 -0.16 6.15 -4.22
N ILE A 64 -0.69 6.43 -3.03
CA ILE A 64 0.05 7.08 -1.93
C ILE A 64 1.20 6.19 -1.44
N ILE A 65 0.94 4.90 -1.18
CA ILE A 65 1.99 3.95 -0.74
C ILE A 65 3.08 3.82 -1.82
N LEU A 66 2.71 3.68 -3.10
CA LEU A 66 3.68 3.56 -4.18
C LEU A 66 4.53 4.82 -4.37
N LEU A 67 3.95 6.02 -4.24
CA LEU A 67 4.72 7.29 -4.24
C LEU A 67 5.82 7.28 -3.19
N GLN A 68 5.50 6.80 -1.98
CA GLN A 68 6.44 6.78 -0.86
C GLN A 68 7.49 5.65 -0.97
N LEU A 69 7.12 4.50 -1.52
CA LEU A 69 8.07 3.41 -1.81
C LEU A 69 9.05 3.75 -2.96
N LEU A 70 8.70 4.71 -3.83
CA LEU A 70 9.63 5.24 -4.84
C LEU A 70 10.64 6.26 -4.28
N ASP A 71 10.29 6.94 -3.18
CA ASP A 71 11.19 7.83 -2.42
C ASP A 71 12.41 7.03 -1.92
N GLY A 72 12.15 5.90 -1.27
CA GLY A 72 13.16 5.07 -0.59
C GLY A 72 14.21 4.34 -1.47
N LYS A 73 14.33 4.66 -2.76
CA LYS A 73 15.22 3.96 -3.72
C LYS A 73 16.70 4.34 -3.62
N GLY A 74 17.06 5.44 -2.95
CA GLY A 74 18.45 5.89 -2.80
C GLY A 74 19.21 5.09 -1.73
N THR A 75 18.89 5.37 -0.48
CA THR A 75 19.42 4.67 0.70
C THR A 75 18.32 4.58 1.76
N ARG A 76 17.89 3.35 2.09
CA ARG A 76 16.81 3.02 3.04
C ARG A 76 15.40 3.54 2.64
N PRO A 77 14.42 2.66 2.40
CA PRO A 77 13.01 3.04 2.47
C PRO A 77 12.58 3.20 3.93
N SER A 78 12.40 4.45 4.35
CA SER A 78 11.59 4.76 5.52
C SER A 78 10.11 4.68 5.13
N ILE A 79 9.39 3.68 5.62
CA ILE A 79 7.92 3.69 5.52
C ILE A 79 7.41 4.74 6.50
N ALA A 80 6.85 5.83 5.98
CA ALA A 80 6.19 6.81 6.83
C ALA A 80 4.76 6.35 7.18
N ALA A 81 4.21 6.82 8.29
CA ALA A 81 2.87 6.42 8.73
C ALA A 81 1.76 6.82 7.75
N SER A 82 1.95 7.76 6.82
CA SER A 82 0.97 8.00 5.75
C SER A 82 0.78 6.78 4.84
N SER A 83 1.81 5.95 4.65
CA SER A 83 1.65 4.63 4.02
C SER A 83 0.96 3.60 4.92
N LEU A 84 1.12 3.70 6.25
CA LEU A 84 0.40 2.85 7.22
C LEU A 84 -1.09 3.20 7.26
N THR A 85 -1.44 4.49 7.38
CA THR A 85 -2.84 4.99 7.31
C THR A 85 -3.50 4.60 6.00
N ALA A 86 -2.80 4.72 4.87
CA ALA A 86 -3.28 4.25 3.58
C ALA A 86 -3.51 2.72 3.55
N ALA A 87 -2.60 1.92 4.09
CA ALA A 87 -2.74 0.47 4.17
C ALA A 87 -3.88 0.03 5.10
N SER A 88 -4.05 0.72 6.23
CA SER A 88 -5.15 0.54 7.18
C SER A 88 -6.50 0.87 6.53
N CYS A 89 -6.61 1.99 5.81
CA CYS A 89 -7.79 2.32 4.98
C CYS A 89 -8.08 1.23 3.94
N ILE A 90 -7.06 0.71 3.25
CA ILE A 90 -7.20 -0.39 2.28
C ILE A 90 -7.73 -1.65 2.95
N SER A 91 -7.23 -2.01 4.15
CA SER A 91 -7.68 -3.20 4.89
C SER A 91 -9.18 -3.13 5.18
N ARG A 92 -9.70 -1.97 5.61
CA ARG A 92 -11.12 -1.77 5.93
C ARG A 92 -12.02 -1.77 4.70
N LEU A 93 -11.54 -1.28 3.56
CA LEU A 93 -12.25 -1.40 2.28
C LEU A 93 -12.31 -2.86 1.81
N TYR A 94 -11.24 -3.64 1.98
CA TYR A 94 -11.25 -5.07 1.68
C TYR A 94 -12.07 -5.90 2.67
N GLU A 95 -12.11 -5.52 3.96
CA GLU A 95 -12.99 -6.11 4.96
C GLU A 95 -14.46 -5.97 4.56
N GLU A 96 -14.89 -4.77 4.15
CA GLU A 96 -16.26 -4.55 3.69
C GLU A 96 -16.58 -5.33 2.40
N ILE A 97 -15.64 -5.41 1.46
CA ILE A 97 -15.76 -6.27 0.27
C ILE A 97 -15.87 -7.76 0.65
N HIS A 98 -15.13 -8.21 1.68
CA HIS A 98 -15.15 -9.60 2.12
C HIS A 98 -16.45 -9.96 2.85
N TYR A 99 -16.89 -9.11 3.78
CA TYR A 99 -18.12 -9.28 4.54
C TYR A 99 -19.38 -9.32 3.64
N ARG A 100 -19.30 -8.70 2.46
CA ARG A 100 -20.36 -8.69 1.43
C ARG A 100 -20.22 -9.82 0.39
N GLU A 101 -19.28 -10.75 0.58
CA GLU A 101 -18.95 -11.86 -0.33
C GLU A 101 -18.47 -11.43 -1.75
N GLU A 102 -18.22 -10.14 -1.95
CA GLU A 102 -17.76 -9.54 -3.22
C GLU A 102 -16.31 -9.92 -3.59
N THR A 103 -15.58 -10.57 -2.68
CA THR A 103 -14.24 -11.13 -2.93
C THR A 103 -14.22 -12.11 -4.11
N ALA A 104 -15.33 -12.79 -4.41
CA ALA A 104 -15.43 -13.71 -5.55
C ALA A 104 -15.41 -13.01 -6.94
N HIS A 105 -15.48 -11.66 -6.94
CA HIS A 105 -15.44 -10.76 -8.10
C HIS A 105 -14.19 -9.85 -8.10
N LEU A 106 -13.15 -10.17 -7.32
CA LEU A 106 -11.85 -9.50 -7.41
C LEU A 106 -11.03 -10.12 -8.55
N ILE A 107 -10.71 -9.30 -9.57
CA ILE A 107 -9.77 -9.63 -10.64
C ILE A 107 -8.31 -9.62 -10.15
N ALA A 108 -7.37 -10.07 -10.99
CA ALA A 108 -5.98 -10.31 -10.62
C ALA A 108 -5.32 -9.12 -9.89
N ILE A 109 -5.49 -7.90 -10.40
CA ILE A 109 -4.82 -6.67 -9.90
C ILE A 109 -4.99 -6.42 -8.39
N HIS A 110 -6.11 -6.84 -7.80
CA HIS A 110 -6.36 -6.70 -6.37
C HIS A 110 -5.33 -7.46 -5.52
N GLY A 111 -4.75 -8.56 -6.02
CA GLY A 111 -3.67 -9.27 -5.34
C GLY A 111 -2.40 -8.43 -5.19
N TYR A 112 -2.09 -7.53 -6.14
CA TYR A 112 -0.98 -6.58 -6.03
C TYR A 112 -1.34 -5.42 -5.09
N PHE A 113 -2.57 -4.90 -5.14
CA PHE A 113 -3.03 -3.90 -4.17
C PHE A 113 -2.96 -4.42 -2.71
N LEU A 114 -3.35 -5.68 -2.50
CA LEU A 114 -3.24 -6.39 -1.22
C LEU A 114 -1.77 -6.61 -0.82
N MET A 115 -0.87 -6.91 -1.77
CA MET A 115 0.58 -6.99 -1.52
C MET A 115 1.18 -5.64 -1.12
N VAL A 116 0.80 -4.55 -1.79
CA VAL A 116 1.26 -3.18 -1.51
C VAL A 116 0.77 -2.71 -0.13
N ALA A 117 -0.47 -3.01 0.25
CA ALA A 117 -0.98 -2.70 1.59
C ALA A 117 -0.32 -3.54 2.71
N ALA A 118 0.04 -4.79 2.45
CA ALA A 118 0.74 -5.62 3.43
C ALA A 118 2.14 -5.08 3.80
N VAL A 119 2.81 -4.35 2.90
CA VAL A 119 4.17 -3.85 3.15
C VAL A 119 4.25 -2.84 4.31
N PRO A 120 3.45 -1.75 4.36
CA PRO A 120 3.42 -0.87 5.53
C PRO A 120 2.93 -1.56 6.82
N LEU A 121 1.93 -2.43 6.71
CA LEU A 121 1.39 -3.16 7.87
C LEU A 121 2.42 -4.09 8.53
N ILE A 122 3.41 -4.58 7.79
CA ILE A 122 4.51 -5.41 8.34
C ILE A 122 5.72 -4.54 8.75
N CYS A 123 6.21 -3.69 7.85
CA CYS A 123 7.55 -3.07 8.02
C CYS A 123 7.56 -1.69 8.69
N PHE A 124 6.40 -1.13 9.08
CA PHE A 124 6.38 0.03 9.98
C PHE A 124 6.69 -0.41 11.43
N PRO A 125 7.50 0.32 12.23
CA PRO A 125 7.76 -0.07 13.62
C PRO A 125 6.49 -0.06 14.47
N TYR A 126 6.26 -1.08 15.30
CA TYR A 126 5.13 -1.07 16.24
C TYR A 126 5.29 0.02 17.30
N GLN A 127 4.23 0.79 17.55
CA GLN A 127 4.21 1.89 18.51
C GLN A 127 3.69 1.46 19.89
N SER A 128 2.81 0.46 19.91
CA SER A 128 2.27 -0.13 21.12
C SER A 128 1.83 -1.58 20.85
N ARG A 129 1.47 -2.31 21.92
CA ARG A 129 0.89 -3.65 21.80
C ARG A 129 -0.51 -3.63 21.16
N ASP A 130 -1.24 -2.54 21.32
CA ASP A 130 -2.57 -2.40 20.75
C ASP A 130 -2.50 -2.06 19.25
N ASP A 131 -1.45 -1.34 18.82
CA ASP A 131 -1.04 -1.15 17.41
C ASP A 131 -0.60 -2.47 16.76
N GLU A 132 0.24 -3.26 17.44
CA GLU A 132 0.63 -4.62 17.02
C GLU A 132 -0.60 -5.51 16.76
N VAL A 133 -1.51 -5.63 17.72
CA VAL A 133 -2.76 -6.41 17.58
C VAL A 133 -3.65 -5.88 16.45
N THR A 134 -3.81 -4.55 16.35
CA THR A 134 -4.62 -3.92 15.31
C THR A 134 -4.08 -4.25 13.92
N ARG A 135 -2.76 -4.17 13.73
CA ARG A 135 -2.11 -4.42 12.44
C ARG A 135 -2.08 -5.89 12.06
N ASP A 136 -1.99 -6.80 13.03
CA ASP A 136 -2.18 -8.24 12.81
C ASP A 136 -3.60 -8.56 12.33
N GLU A 137 -4.64 -7.89 12.85
CA GLU A 137 -6.01 -8.02 12.35
C GLU A 137 -6.16 -7.48 10.92
N GLU A 138 -5.56 -6.32 10.61
CA GLU A 138 -5.57 -5.73 9.26
C GLU A 138 -4.81 -6.60 8.23
N LEU A 139 -3.67 -7.17 8.62
CA LEU A 139 -2.90 -8.09 7.80
C LEU A 139 -3.59 -9.45 7.63
N LYS A 140 -4.34 -9.91 8.64
CA LYS A 140 -5.18 -11.11 8.55
C LYS A 140 -6.31 -10.92 7.53
N ILE A 141 -7.01 -9.78 7.54
CA ILE A 141 -8.05 -9.44 6.54
C ILE A 141 -7.47 -9.56 5.12
N ILE A 142 -6.28 -9.01 4.89
CA ILE A 142 -5.56 -9.13 3.62
C ILE A 142 -5.31 -10.60 3.25
N CYS A 143 -4.87 -11.43 4.20
CA CYS A 143 -4.60 -12.84 3.97
C CYS A 143 -5.86 -13.68 3.69
N ASP A 144 -6.98 -13.41 4.39
CA ASP A 144 -8.24 -14.12 4.22
C ASP A 144 -8.89 -13.78 2.85
N VAL A 145 -8.81 -12.52 2.42
CA VAL A 145 -9.23 -12.09 1.06
C VAL A 145 -8.40 -12.78 -0.02
N LEU A 146 -7.06 -12.78 0.10
CA LEU A 146 -6.18 -13.51 -0.83
C LEU A 146 -6.47 -15.03 -0.83
N GLY A 147 -6.78 -15.61 0.34
CA GLY A 147 -7.14 -17.02 0.47
C GLY A 147 -8.42 -17.39 -0.28
N LYS A 148 -9.42 -16.50 -0.28
CA LYS A 148 -10.67 -16.64 -1.04
C LYS A 148 -10.45 -16.40 -2.55
N MET A 149 -9.63 -15.40 -2.92
CA MET A 149 -9.21 -15.12 -4.31
C MET A 149 -8.46 -16.28 -4.97
N ARG A 150 -7.73 -17.11 -4.20
CA ARG A 150 -6.98 -18.29 -4.67
C ARG A 150 -7.77 -19.21 -5.61
N SER A 151 -9.08 -19.31 -5.41
CA SER A 151 -10.00 -20.12 -6.22
C SER A 151 -10.19 -19.62 -7.66
N ARG A 152 -9.96 -18.32 -7.91
CA ARG A 152 -10.04 -17.65 -9.21
C ARG A 152 -8.66 -17.34 -9.79
N TYR A 153 -7.74 -16.88 -8.94
CA TYR A 153 -6.45 -16.32 -9.33
C TYR A 153 -5.29 -17.06 -8.66
N GLY A 154 -4.58 -17.88 -9.43
CA GLY A 154 -3.46 -18.70 -8.94
C GLY A 154 -2.27 -17.89 -8.41
N GLY A 155 -2.09 -16.64 -8.84
CA GLY A 155 -1.06 -15.75 -8.31
C GLY A 155 -1.27 -15.35 -6.84
N SER A 156 -2.47 -15.56 -6.27
CA SER A 156 -2.73 -15.36 -4.84
C SER A 156 -1.78 -16.18 -3.95
N ASP A 157 -1.40 -17.39 -4.38
CA ASP A 157 -0.42 -18.23 -3.67
C ASP A 157 1.01 -17.70 -3.76
N LEU A 158 1.34 -16.88 -4.76
CA LEU A 158 2.63 -16.19 -4.82
C LEU A 158 2.64 -14.95 -3.91
N VAL A 159 1.56 -14.17 -3.91
CA VAL A 159 1.39 -13.02 -3.00
C VAL A 159 1.41 -13.49 -1.53
N LEU A 160 0.62 -14.49 -1.16
CA LEU A 160 0.61 -15.05 0.21
C LEU A 160 2.00 -15.57 0.65
N ARG A 161 2.78 -16.15 -0.27
CA ARG A 161 4.17 -16.55 0.04
C ARG A 161 5.10 -15.34 0.21
N LYS A 162 4.96 -14.30 -0.61
CA LYS A 162 5.75 -13.06 -0.49
C LYS A 162 5.44 -12.31 0.82
N ILE A 163 4.17 -12.20 1.22
CA ILE A 163 3.75 -11.62 2.50
C ILE A 163 4.36 -12.41 3.69
N ARG A 164 4.19 -13.74 3.70
CA ARG A 164 4.74 -14.61 4.77
C ARG A 164 6.28 -14.65 4.81
N GLN A 165 6.95 -14.34 3.70
CA GLN A 165 8.40 -14.18 3.68
C GLN A 165 8.79 -12.83 4.30
N LEU A 166 8.10 -11.75 3.94
CA LEU A 166 8.35 -10.41 4.48
C LEU A 166 8.16 -10.36 6.01
N GLN A 167 7.13 -11.03 6.55
CA GLN A 167 6.96 -11.18 8.00
C GLN A 167 8.21 -11.81 8.64
N LYS A 168 8.64 -12.99 8.17
CA LYS A 168 9.84 -13.68 8.69
C LYS A 168 11.12 -12.86 8.55
N ASP A 169 11.30 -12.16 7.44
CA ASP A 169 12.47 -11.31 7.18
C ASP A 169 12.49 -10.07 8.10
N THR A 170 11.33 -9.69 8.64
CA THR A 170 11.16 -8.64 9.66
C THR A 170 11.37 -9.21 11.07
N ASP A 171 10.70 -10.31 11.43
CA ASP A 171 10.80 -10.98 12.73
C ASP A 171 12.26 -11.37 13.07
N SER A 172 12.97 -11.96 12.08
CA SER A 172 14.34 -12.45 12.25
C SER A 172 15.39 -11.34 12.33
N ARG A 173 15.07 -10.10 11.95
CA ARG A 173 15.90 -8.92 12.20
C ARG A 173 15.71 -8.39 13.63
N GLY A 174 14.46 -8.34 14.11
CA GLY A 174 14.15 -7.92 15.49
C GLY A 174 14.84 -8.74 16.58
N GLY A 175 15.20 -10.00 16.30
CA GLY A 175 15.98 -10.86 17.21
C GLY A 175 17.51 -10.68 17.17
N GLN A 176 18.07 -9.90 16.26
CA GLN A 176 19.53 -9.79 16.05
C GLN A 176 20.06 -8.38 16.36
N SER A 177 20.18 -8.07 17.65
CA SER A 177 20.97 -6.92 18.13
C SER A 177 22.46 -7.21 17.95
N GLY A 178 22.93 -7.06 16.70
CA GLY A 178 24.32 -7.26 16.27
C GLY A 178 25.00 -5.92 15.97
N HIS A 179 26.04 -5.60 16.74
CA HIS A 179 26.73 -4.32 16.67
C HIS A 179 27.56 -4.15 15.38
N ASP A 180 27.07 -3.40 14.40
CA ASP A 180 27.91 -2.84 13.33
C ASP A 180 27.56 -1.37 13.04
N SER A 181 28.46 -0.46 13.41
CA SER A 181 28.23 0.99 13.44
C SER A 181 28.86 1.69 12.24
N ARG A 182 28.20 1.66 11.08
CA ARG A 182 28.56 2.52 9.94
C ARG A 182 27.86 3.88 10.04
N SER A 183 28.58 4.86 10.57
CA SER A 183 28.15 6.26 10.61
C SER A 183 28.17 6.90 9.21
N GLY A 184 27.12 6.63 8.42
CA GLY A 184 26.76 7.46 7.29
C GLY A 184 26.25 8.82 7.76
N VAL A 185 26.65 9.90 7.07
CA VAL A 185 26.00 11.21 7.21
C VAL A 185 24.56 11.07 6.71
N PRO A 186 23.53 11.68 7.35
CA PRO A 186 22.18 11.66 6.83
C PRO A 186 22.12 12.41 5.49
N GLU A 187 22.15 11.64 4.39
CA GLU A 187 22.18 12.15 3.03
C GLU A 187 20.82 12.77 2.69
N GLN A 188 20.80 14.06 2.38
CA GLN A 188 19.57 14.86 2.26
C GLN A 188 18.78 14.59 0.95
N HIS A 189 19.05 13.48 0.28
CA HIS A 189 18.46 13.12 -1.00
C HIS A 189 17.47 11.96 -0.82
N ALA A 190 16.31 12.08 -1.49
CA ALA A 190 15.21 11.11 -1.49
C ALA A 190 14.33 11.04 -0.20
N LEU A 191 13.84 12.22 0.22
CA LEU A 191 12.64 12.40 1.06
C LEU A 191 11.59 13.29 0.35
N TRP A 192 11.56 13.26 -0.98
CA TRP A 192 10.74 14.13 -1.81
C TRP A 192 9.25 13.78 -1.75
N ALA A 193 8.91 12.48 -1.71
CA ALA A 193 7.52 12.03 -1.61
C ALA A 193 7.00 12.31 -0.21
N THR A 194 7.80 11.92 0.78
CA THR A 194 7.49 12.04 2.20
C THR A 194 7.22 13.50 2.58
N ARG A 195 8.06 14.43 2.11
CA ARG A 195 7.83 15.87 2.30
C ARG A 195 6.58 16.39 1.58
N SER A 196 6.37 16.00 0.32
CA SER A 196 5.19 16.46 -0.44
C SER A 196 3.89 15.96 0.18
N ILE A 197 3.90 14.75 0.75
CA ILE A 197 2.78 14.12 1.45
C ILE A 197 2.52 14.79 2.81
N SER A 198 3.56 15.06 3.62
CA SER A 198 3.37 15.73 4.93
C SER A 198 2.85 17.15 4.79
N GLU A 199 3.37 17.92 3.81
CA GLU A 199 2.88 19.27 3.48
C GLU A 199 1.38 19.31 3.10
N ARG A 200 0.75 18.16 2.79
CA ARG A 200 -0.67 18.03 2.40
C ARG A 200 -1.43 16.89 3.11
N LEU A 201 -0.95 16.41 4.26
CA LEU A 201 -1.47 15.19 4.90
C LEU A 201 -2.98 15.25 5.18
N ASN A 202 -3.46 16.38 5.71
CA ASN A 202 -4.88 16.60 6.02
C ASN A 202 -5.79 16.62 4.77
N ASP A 203 -5.27 17.05 3.62
CA ASP A 203 -6.03 17.04 2.36
C ASP A 203 -6.07 15.64 1.76
N LEU A 204 -4.97 14.88 1.87
CA LEU A 204 -4.86 13.51 1.38
C LEU A 204 -5.70 12.52 2.19
N PHE A 205 -5.85 12.79 3.50
CA PHE A 205 -6.59 11.95 4.44
C PHE A 205 -7.82 12.69 5.02
N ALA A 206 -8.55 13.40 4.15
CA ALA A 206 -9.79 14.11 4.47
C ALA A 206 -11.00 13.16 4.72
N PHE A 207 -10.83 12.19 5.63
CA PHE A 207 -11.83 11.18 6.00
C PHE A 207 -12.15 11.24 7.50
N PRO A 208 -13.30 10.71 7.95
CA PRO A 208 -13.60 10.66 9.38
C PRO A 208 -12.62 9.78 10.17
N PRO A 209 -12.27 10.13 11.42
CA PRO A 209 -11.43 9.30 12.30
C PRO A 209 -11.93 7.87 12.52
N SER A 210 -13.22 7.63 12.30
CA SER A 210 -13.87 6.31 12.39
C SER A 210 -13.66 5.42 11.16
N PHE A 211 -12.93 5.86 10.12
CA PHE A 211 -12.65 5.04 8.94
C PHE A 211 -11.59 3.97 9.20
N CYS A 212 -10.48 4.33 9.85
CA CYS A 212 -9.45 3.36 10.25
C CYS A 212 -8.70 3.81 11.51
N PRO A 213 -8.15 2.89 12.32
CA PRO A 213 -7.46 3.22 13.58
C PRO A 213 -6.32 4.24 13.40
N HIS A 214 -5.57 4.13 12.30
CA HIS A 214 -4.39 4.95 12.03
C HIS A 214 -4.70 6.35 11.41
N MET A 215 -5.98 6.77 11.37
CA MET A 215 -6.37 8.03 10.71
C MET A 215 -5.86 9.30 11.42
N ASN A 216 -5.76 9.26 12.76
CA ASN A 216 -5.41 10.41 13.59
C ASN A 216 -3.96 10.41 14.12
N MET A 217 -3.07 9.56 13.58
CA MET A 217 -1.71 9.41 14.11
C MET A 217 -0.88 10.70 13.93
N PRO A 218 -0.38 11.36 14.99
CA PRO A 218 0.34 12.62 14.86
C PRO A 218 1.76 12.44 14.30
N GLU A 219 2.20 13.34 13.42
CA GLU A 219 3.59 13.38 12.91
C GLU A 219 4.65 13.56 14.03
N ALA A 220 4.22 13.98 15.22
CA ALA A 220 5.06 14.08 16.42
C ALA A 220 5.33 12.73 17.11
N GLU A 221 4.39 11.77 17.04
CA GLU A 221 4.59 10.38 17.52
C GLU A 221 5.27 9.52 16.44
N MET A 222 5.16 9.96 15.18
CA MET A 222 5.78 9.39 13.99
C MET A 222 7.30 9.65 13.90
N ASN A 223 7.86 10.52 14.75
CA ASN A 223 9.30 10.63 14.99
C ASN A 223 9.69 9.80 16.22
N PRO A 224 10.63 8.86 16.12
CA PRO A 224 11.04 8.04 17.26
C PRO A 224 11.69 8.93 18.33
N THR A 225 11.02 9.07 19.47
CA THR A 225 11.56 9.81 20.62
C THR A 225 12.93 9.26 21.02
N GLU A 226 13.84 10.17 21.39
CA GLU A 226 15.30 9.96 21.28
C GLU A 226 15.91 8.86 22.16
N GLY A 227 15.12 8.20 23.01
CA GLY A 227 15.57 7.15 23.92
C GLY A 227 15.50 5.71 23.39
N ALA A 228 14.67 5.42 22.37
CA ALA A 228 14.32 4.01 22.05
C ALA A 228 14.34 3.62 20.57
N GLY A 229 13.81 4.45 19.65
CA GLY A 229 13.49 3.99 18.29
C GLY A 229 14.63 3.99 17.26
N ARG A 230 15.85 4.43 17.61
CA ARG A 230 16.95 4.60 16.63
C ARG A 230 17.59 3.31 16.11
N ASP A 231 17.39 2.15 16.74
CA ASP A 231 18.15 0.93 16.38
C ASP A 231 17.49 0.06 15.29
N TRP A 232 16.23 0.31 14.93
CA TRP A 232 15.62 -0.25 13.72
C TRP A 232 15.99 0.53 12.44
N LEU A 233 16.97 1.45 12.50
CA LEU A 233 17.10 2.60 11.60
C LEU A 233 18.50 2.93 11.01
N SER A 234 19.58 2.14 10.93
CA SER A 234 19.88 0.71 11.11
C SER A 234 19.10 -0.31 10.25
N GLN A 235 18.25 -1.16 10.80
CA GLN A 235 18.09 -2.55 10.29
C GLN A 235 17.42 -2.82 8.91
N ILE A 236 16.66 -1.90 8.31
CA ILE A 236 16.09 -1.97 6.94
C ILE A 236 17.10 -1.51 5.86
N GLU A 237 18.24 -2.19 5.72
CA GLU A 237 19.17 -1.97 4.58
C GLU A 237 18.73 -2.65 3.27
N TYR A 238 17.79 -3.60 3.33
CA TYR A 238 17.32 -4.34 2.17
C TYR A 238 15.80 -4.42 2.15
N PHE A 239 15.18 -3.63 1.28
CA PHE A 239 13.80 -3.84 0.85
C PHE A 239 13.80 -4.94 -0.20
N PRO A 240 12.93 -5.96 -0.12
CA PRO A 240 12.88 -6.98 -1.16
C PRO A 240 12.53 -6.39 -2.52
N ASP A 241 12.98 -7.06 -3.60
CA ASP A 241 12.81 -6.70 -5.01
C ASP A 241 11.33 -6.73 -5.52
N PHE A 242 10.39 -6.16 -4.76
CA PHE A 242 8.96 -6.08 -5.12
C PHE A 242 8.69 -5.20 -6.35
N LEU A 243 9.58 -4.24 -6.66
CA LEU A 243 9.47 -3.29 -7.77
C LEU A 243 10.49 -3.52 -8.90
N SER A 244 11.24 -4.63 -8.83
CA SER A 244 12.32 -4.98 -9.77
C SER A 244 11.81 -5.94 -10.85
N GLU A 245 12.59 -6.16 -11.92
CA GLU A 245 12.22 -7.05 -13.04
C GLU A 245 12.09 -8.54 -12.65
N ASN A 246 12.54 -8.92 -11.45
CA ASN A 246 12.35 -10.25 -10.86
C ASN A 246 11.26 -10.28 -9.75
N GLY A 247 10.53 -9.18 -9.58
CA GLY A 247 9.44 -9.02 -8.62
C GLY A 247 8.10 -9.53 -9.15
N LEU A 248 7.01 -9.23 -8.43
CA LEU A 248 5.67 -9.20 -9.01
C LEU A 248 5.44 -7.75 -9.47
N ASN A 249 5.98 -7.39 -10.63
CA ASN A 249 5.80 -6.05 -11.16
C ASN A 249 4.31 -5.79 -11.45
N LEU A 250 3.86 -4.55 -11.31
CA LEU A 250 2.57 -4.08 -11.80
C LEU A 250 2.39 -4.45 -13.29
N THR A 251 3.48 -4.36 -14.06
CA THR A 251 3.56 -4.74 -15.48
C THR A 251 3.28 -6.23 -15.68
N ASP A 252 3.89 -7.11 -14.89
CA ASP A 252 3.72 -8.57 -15.01
C ASP A 252 2.32 -9.00 -14.62
N MET A 253 1.75 -8.39 -13.57
CA MET A 253 0.40 -8.73 -13.14
C MET A 253 -0.66 -8.28 -14.14
N LEU A 254 -0.46 -7.14 -14.82
CA LEU A 254 -1.32 -6.71 -15.92
C LEU A 254 -1.10 -7.55 -17.19
N ALA A 255 0.11 -8.09 -17.40
CA ALA A 255 0.38 -9.02 -18.50
C ALA A 255 -0.32 -10.38 -18.32
N LEU A 256 -0.54 -10.84 -17.07
CA LEU A 256 -1.27 -12.08 -16.77
C LEU A 256 -2.76 -12.02 -17.16
N ASP A 257 -3.37 -10.84 -17.25
CA ASP A 257 -4.82 -10.69 -17.49
C ASP A 257 -5.22 -10.73 -18.98
N TYR A 258 -4.27 -10.66 -19.93
CA TYR A 258 -4.58 -10.56 -21.36
C TYR A 258 -5.23 -11.82 -21.99
N ASN A 259 -5.16 -12.97 -21.32
CA ASN A 259 -5.79 -14.22 -21.79
C ASN A 259 -7.27 -14.34 -21.40
N LEU A 260 -7.84 -13.39 -20.65
CA LEU A 260 -9.24 -13.43 -20.17
C LEU A 260 -10.27 -12.85 -21.15
N LEU A 261 -9.83 -12.45 -22.36
CA LEU A 261 -10.70 -11.99 -23.46
C LEU A 261 -10.74 -12.94 -24.67
N GLU A 262 -10.07 -14.10 -24.62
CA GLU A 262 -10.39 -15.21 -25.54
C GLU A 262 -11.72 -15.86 -25.14
N MET A 263 -12.82 -15.22 -25.56
CA MET A 263 -14.11 -15.88 -25.68
C MET A 263 -13.92 -17.13 -26.55
N PRO A 264 -14.43 -18.32 -26.14
CA PRO A 264 -14.36 -19.50 -26.99
C PRO A 264 -15.08 -19.24 -28.31
N ASN A 265 -14.39 -19.46 -29.43
CA ASN A 265 -14.99 -19.34 -30.77
C ASN A 265 -16.09 -20.40 -30.92
N ASP A 266 -17.34 -19.98 -30.73
CA ASP A 266 -18.53 -20.84 -30.82
C ASP A 266 -18.79 -21.21 -32.29
N SER A 267 -18.08 -22.25 -32.73
CA SER A 267 -17.88 -22.63 -34.13
C SER A 267 -18.30 -24.08 -34.39
N SER A 268 -19.42 -24.49 -33.78
CA SER A 268 -20.02 -25.82 -33.92
C SER A 268 -21.54 -25.83 -34.15
N VAL A 269 -22.07 -24.80 -34.82
CA VAL A 269 -23.41 -24.88 -35.46
C VAL A 269 -23.20 -25.22 -36.94
N GLY A 270 -23.36 -26.50 -37.30
CA GLY A 270 -23.16 -26.92 -38.68
C GLY A 270 -23.07 -28.43 -38.94
N PHE A 271 -24.10 -29.19 -38.56
CA PHE A 271 -24.72 -30.24 -39.39
C PHE A 271 -26.08 -30.66 -38.81
#